data_AF-A0A8S2T5F5-F1
#
_entry.id   AF-A0A8S2T5F5-F1
#
_cell.length_a   1.000
_cell.length_b   1.000
_cell.length_c   1.000
_cell.angle_alpha   90.00
_cell.angle_beta   90.00
_cell.angle_gamma   90.00
#
_symmetry.space_group_name_H-M   'P 1'
#
loop_
_entity.id
_entity.type
_entity.pdbx_description
1 polymer ?
#
loop_
_entity_poly.entity_id
_entity_poly.type
_entity_poly.pdbx_seq_one_letter_code
_entity_poly.pdbx_strand_id
1 'polypeptide(L)'
;LRGEDISENLIFLFQLSFATFGKDYSCERFSVAKENFLQHLRELGLIWQKTRRIKRYFPTKLAIELASGLSASSFTDCQSGNDEIQSGFLIVETNYRVYAYTNNDLYLRIIALFCKMLYRFPNMSVGVVTRQSVRRALTKEISADLILNFLKSHAHPQLRKRLLDNRPLIPTTISDQIRLWEMERDRIVDQEGMLYNQFNTASDFDMIEKYARDLNVLLWSNAQKRCIIVSKVGHEEVRRFWKMQRPKTSNEN
;
A
#
# COMPACT_ATOMS: atom_id res chain seq x y z
N LEU A 1 21.35 -28.02 -23.79
CA LEU A 1 20.69 -29.14 -23.08
C LEU A 1 20.15 -30.09 -24.14
N ARG A 2 20.87 -31.17 -24.45
CA ARG A 2 20.40 -32.19 -25.40
C ARG A 2 19.29 -33.01 -24.72
N GLY A 3 18.34 -33.56 -25.47
CA GLY A 3 17.16 -34.25 -24.92
C GLY A 3 17.49 -35.44 -24.00
N GLU A 4 18.59 -36.16 -24.26
CA GLU A 4 19.03 -37.30 -23.44
C GLU A 4 19.44 -36.86 -22.02
N ASP A 5 20.18 -35.76 -21.88
CA ASP A 5 20.62 -35.21 -20.59
C ASP A 5 19.43 -34.86 -19.68
N ILE A 6 18.33 -34.36 -20.27
CA ILE A 6 17.12 -33.96 -19.54
C ILE A 6 16.43 -35.18 -18.95
N SER A 7 16.31 -36.25 -19.74
CA SER A 7 15.68 -37.50 -19.29
C SER A 7 16.44 -38.12 -18.11
N GLU A 8 17.78 -38.16 -18.18
CA GLU A 8 18.61 -38.66 -17.09
C GLU A 8 18.49 -37.83 -15.81
N ASN A 9 18.41 -36.51 -15.94
CA ASN A 9 18.27 -35.59 -14.81
C ASN A 9 16.89 -35.69 -14.15
N LEU A 10 15.81 -35.86 -14.95
CA LEU A 10 14.46 -36.10 -14.42
C LEU A 10 14.38 -37.44 -13.68
N ILE A 11 14.96 -38.51 -14.26
CA ILE A 11 15.05 -39.81 -13.58
C ILE A 11 15.78 -39.67 -12.24
N PHE A 12 16.86 -38.89 -12.20
CA PHE A 12 17.57 -38.63 -10.94
C PHE A 12 16.72 -37.83 -9.93
N LEU A 13 15.97 -36.83 -10.38
CA LEU A 13 15.04 -36.07 -9.53
C LEU A 13 13.95 -36.99 -8.93
N PHE A 14 13.41 -37.91 -9.72
CA PHE A 14 12.48 -38.93 -9.23
C PHE A 14 13.15 -39.91 -8.26
N GLN A 15 14.40 -40.32 -8.49
CA GLN A 15 15.13 -41.15 -7.51
C GLN A 15 15.31 -40.45 -6.17
N LEU A 16 15.41 -39.12 -6.18
CA LEU A 16 15.54 -38.30 -4.98
C LEU A 16 14.28 -38.34 -4.10
N SER A 17 13.08 -38.58 -4.67
CA SER A 17 11.84 -38.72 -3.88
C SER A 17 11.84 -39.96 -2.99
N PHE A 18 12.57 -41.00 -3.38
CA PHE A 18 12.75 -42.22 -2.60
C PHE A 18 13.94 -42.15 -1.64
N ALA A 19 14.66 -41.03 -1.63
CA ALA A 19 15.81 -40.85 -0.76
C ALA A 19 15.36 -40.50 0.67
N THR A 20 16.06 -41.03 1.66
CA THR A 20 15.77 -40.81 3.08
C THR A 20 16.68 -39.74 3.64
N PHE A 21 16.09 -38.80 4.39
CA PHE A 21 16.84 -37.73 5.04
C PHE A 21 17.91 -38.31 5.98
N GLY A 22 19.11 -37.75 5.94
CA GLY A 22 20.23 -38.16 6.80
C GLY A 22 21.03 -39.37 6.33
N LYS A 23 20.63 -40.04 5.24
CA LYS A 23 21.46 -41.09 4.61
C LYS A 23 22.32 -40.53 3.48
N ASP A 24 23.51 -41.10 3.32
CA ASP A 24 24.41 -40.80 2.22
C ASP A 24 24.18 -41.72 1.03
N TYR A 25 24.35 -41.18 -0.17
CA TYR A 25 24.17 -41.89 -1.43
C TYR A 25 25.43 -41.73 -2.30
N SER A 26 25.85 -42.80 -2.97
CA SER A 26 27.05 -42.80 -3.82
C SER A 26 26.78 -42.15 -5.19
N CYS A 27 27.75 -41.36 -5.66
CA CYS A 27 27.78 -40.75 -7.00
C CYS A 27 28.67 -41.55 -7.98
N GLU A 28 29.22 -42.69 -7.60
CA GLU A 28 30.25 -43.38 -8.40
C GLU A 28 29.83 -43.78 -9.81
N ARG A 29 28.52 -43.99 -10.02
CA ARG A 29 27.93 -44.40 -11.31
C ARG A 29 27.23 -43.26 -12.04
N PHE A 30 27.53 -42.01 -11.69
CA PHE A 30 26.88 -40.87 -12.34
C PHE A 30 27.52 -40.58 -13.70
N SER A 31 26.67 -40.28 -14.68
CA SER A 31 27.12 -39.69 -15.94
C SER A 31 27.61 -38.26 -15.68
N VAL A 32 28.42 -37.73 -16.60
CA VAL A 32 28.90 -36.34 -16.53
C VAL A 32 27.73 -35.35 -16.44
N ALA A 33 26.61 -35.64 -17.12
CA ALA A 33 25.38 -34.86 -17.03
C ALA A 33 24.79 -34.85 -15.62
N LYS A 34 24.69 -36.02 -14.96
CA LYS A 34 24.21 -36.16 -13.58
C LYS A 34 25.13 -35.49 -12.57
N GLU A 35 26.45 -35.57 -12.75
CA GLU A 35 27.40 -34.87 -11.87
C GLU A 35 27.25 -33.34 -11.96
N ASN A 36 27.05 -32.81 -13.17
CA ASN A 36 26.77 -31.38 -13.36
C ASN A 36 25.44 -30.98 -12.73
N PHE A 37 24.39 -31.79 -12.93
CA PHE A 37 23.08 -31.54 -12.33
C PHE A 37 23.11 -31.61 -10.79
N LEU A 38 23.90 -32.53 -10.22
CA LEU A 38 24.15 -32.60 -8.79
C LEU A 38 24.74 -31.30 -8.23
N GLN A 39 25.63 -30.63 -8.97
CA GLN A 39 26.17 -29.33 -8.56
C GLN A 39 25.09 -28.24 -8.57
N HIS A 40 24.19 -28.22 -9.55
CA HIS A 40 23.05 -27.30 -9.54
C HIS A 40 22.10 -27.56 -8.36
N LEU A 41 21.80 -28.82 -8.04
CA LEU A 41 20.99 -29.17 -6.87
C LEU A 41 21.65 -28.79 -5.55
N ARG A 42 23.00 -28.81 -5.51
CA ARG A 42 23.77 -28.30 -4.38
C ARG A 42 23.66 -26.79 -4.24
N GLU A 43 23.77 -26.05 -5.32
CA GLU A 43 23.61 -24.58 -5.34
C GLU A 43 22.20 -24.16 -4.93
N LEU A 44 21.18 -24.96 -5.28
CA LEU A 44 19.79 -24.77 -4.86
C LEU A 44 19.52 -25.21 -3.41
N GLY A 45 20.48 -25.84 -2.73
CA GLY A 45 20.30 -26.35 -1.36
C GLY A 45 19.42 -27.60 -1.25
N LEU A 46 19.10 -28.25 -2.37
CA LEU A 46 18.36 -29.52 -2.42
C LEU A 46 19.27 -30.69 -2.01
N ILE A 47 20.57 -30.56 -2.24
CA ILE A 47 21.55 -31.58 -1.89
C ILE A 47 22.68 -30.94 -1.09
N TRP A 48 23.09 -31.62 -0.03
CA TRP A 48 24.30 -31.28 0.69
C TRP A 48 25.45 -32.19 0.28
N GLN A 49 26.59 -31.58 -0.04
CA GLN A 49 27.83 -32.27 -0.37
C GLN A 49 28.98 -31.50 0.27
N LYS A 50 29.77 -32.16 1.13
CA LYS A 50 30.89 -31.52 1.84
C LYS A 50 31.92 -30.91 0.89
N THR A 51 32.24 -31.60 -0.22
CA THR A 51 33.21 -31.15 -1.22
C THR A 51 32.85 -31.74 -2.58
N ARG A 52 33.13 -31.01 -3.68
CA ARG A 52 32.85 -31.47 -5.06
C ARG A 52 33.52 -32.81 -5.40
N ARG A 53 34.67 -33.10 -4.79
CA ARG A 53 35.47 -34.32 -5.01
C ARG A 53 34.89 -35.57 -4.34
N ILE A 54 34.03 -35.39 -3.33
CA ILE A 54 33.47 -36.51 -2.58
C ILE A 54 32.34 -37.11 -3.40
N LYS A 55 32.47 -38.38 -3.81
CA LYS A 55 31.45 -39.11 -4.58
C LYS A 55 30.27 -39.57 -3.70
N ARG A 56 29.88 -38.77 -2.72
CA ARG A 56 28.74 -39.03 -1.84
C ARG A 56 27.95 -37.75 -1.62
N TYR A 57 26.63 -37.86 -1.57
CA TYR A 57 25.72 -36.75 -1.36
C TYR A 57 24.64 -37.09 -0.34
N PHE A 58 24.09 -36.05 0.28
CA PHE A 58 23.00 -36.15 1.26
C PHE A 58 21.80 -35.34 0.77
N PRO A 59 20.62 -35.94 0.59
CA PRO A 59 19.41 -35.19 0.25
C PRO A 59 18.99 -34.32 1.45
N THR A 60 18.65 -33.06 1.18
CA THR A 60 18.08 -32.18 2.20
C THR A 60 16.57 -32.41 2.34
N LYS A 61 15.95 -31.92 3.42
CA LYS A 61 14.50 -32.01 3.61
C LYS A 61 13.73 -31.39 2.44
N LEU A 62 14.23 -30.25 1.93
CA LEU A 62 13.68 -29.55 0.77
C LEU A 62 13.57 -30.46 -0.46
N ALA A 63 14.57 -31.29 -0.72
CA ALA A 63 14.57 -32.15 -1.90
C ALA A 63 13.62 -33.33 -1.78
N ILE A 64 13.49 -33.89 -0.56
CA ILE A 64 12.56 -34.98 -0.28
C ILE A 64 11.11 -34.47 -0.37
N GLU A 65 10.83 -33.29 0.19
CA GLU A 65 9.51 -32.65 0.12
C GLU A 65 9.15 -32.25 -1.32
N LEU A 66 10.09 -31.64 -2.06
CA LEU A 66 9.89 -31.28 -3.46
C LEU A 66 9.56 -32.51 -4.33
N ALA A 67 10.31 -33.60 -4.14
CA ALA A 67 10.22 -34.77 -5.00
C ALA A 67 9.08 -35.73 -4.61
N SER A 68 8.63 -35.72 -3.34
CA SER A 68 7.49 -36.52 -2.88
C SER A 68 6.13 -35.97 -3.36
N GLY A 69 6.10 -34.76 -3.93
CA GLY A 69 4.85 -34.13 -4.39
C GLY A 69 3.85 -33.89 -3.26
N LEU A 70 4.25 -34.09 -2.00
CA LEU A 70 3.54 -33.61 -0.82
C LEU A 70 3.54 -32.10 -0.97
N SER A 71 2.38 -31.60 -1.39
CA SER A 71 2.10 -30.22 -1.72
C SER A 71 3.01 -29.27 -0.97
N ALA A 72 3.69 -28.39 -1.71
CA ALA A 72 4.37 -27.22 -1.15
C ALA A 72 3.43 -26.29 -0.34
N SER A 73 2.19 -26.72 -0.06
CA SER A 73 1.38 -26.25 1.06
C SER A 73 2.07 -26.41 2.40
N SER A 74 3.06 -27.30 2.57
CA SER A 74 3.79 -27.46 3.84
C SER A 74 4.83 -26.37 4.11
N PHE A 75 5.28 -25.62 3.10
CA PHE A 75 6.04 -24.37 3.32
C PHE A 75 5.12 -23.19 3.67
N THR A 76 3.82 -23.36 3.44
CA THR A 76 2.75 -22.48 3.86
C THR A 76 1.83 -23.22 4.82
N ASP A 77 2.34 -24.11 5.67
CA ASP A 77 1.51 -24.84 6.65
C ASP A 77 1.10 -23.86 7.77
N CYS A 78 0.22 -22.94 7.39
CA CYS A 78 -0.70 -22.19 8.22
C CYS A 78 -2.07 -22.90 8.23
N GLN A 79 -2.09 -24.24 8.13
CA GLN A 79 -3.30 -25.07 8.22
C GLN A 79 -3.87 -25.17 9.65
N SER A 80 -3.31 -24.44 10.61
CA SER A 80 -4.07 -24.01 11.78
C SER A 80 -4.63 -22.63 11.46
N GLY A 81 -5.96 -22.48 11.37
CA GLY A 81 -6.64 -21.21 11.08
C GLY A 81 -6.32 -20.03 12.02
N ASN A 82 -5.46 -20.24 13.02
CA ASN A 82 -4.90 -19.20 13.89
C ASN A 82 -3.52 -18.67 13.42
N ASP A 83 -2.74 -19.43 12.65
CA ASP A 83 -1.37 -19.05 12.24
C ASP A 83 -1.33 -18.18 10.98
N GLU A 84 -2.36 -18.23 10.11
CA GLU A 84 -2.52 -17.28 8.98
C GLU A 84 -2.53 -15.81 9.46
N ILE A 85 -3.02 -15.58 10.69
CA ILE A 85 -3.11 -14.26 11.29
C ILE A 85 -1.71 -13.78 11.74
N GLN A 86 -0.81 -14.70 12.13
CA GLN A 86 0.54 -14.37 12.61
C GLN A 86 1.58 -14.29 11.48
N SER A 87 1.48 -15.18 10.48
CA SER A 87 2.30 -15.14 9.28
C SER A 87 1.67 -14.16 8.27
N GLY A 88 2.06 -12.88 8.34
CA GLY A 88 1.54 -11.88 7.39
C GLY A 88 1.63 -12.35 5.93
N PHE A 89 0.64 -11.98 5.13
CA PHE A 89 0.43 -12.50 3.78
C PHE A 89 0.45 -11.41 2.69
N LEU A 90 0.66 -10.15 3.08
CA LEU A 90 0.63 -9.00 2.19
C LEU A 90 2.04 -8.54 1.78
N ILE A 91 2.17 -8.21 0.50
CA ILE A 91 3.34 -7.54 -0.06
C ILE A 91 2.85 -6.33 -0.87
N VAL A 92 3.44 -5.17 -0.61
CA VAL A 92 3.10 -3.91 -1.30
C VAL A 92 4.32 -3.42 -2.07
N GLU A 93 4.15 -3.14 -3.35
CA GLU A 93 5.20 -2.67 -4.26
C GLU A 93 5.03 -1.19 -4.64
N THR A 94 6.12 -0.52 -5.02
CA THR A 94 6.17 0.91 -5.42
C THR A 94 5.26 1.27 -6.60
N ASN A 95 4.80 0.29 -7.37
CA ASN A 95 3.85 0.44 -8.47
C ASN A 95 2.37 0.43 -8.01
N TYR A 96 2.12 0.58 -6.71
CA TYR A 96 0.81 0.53 -6.05
C TYR A 96 0.11 -0.84 -6.07
N ARG A 97 0.80 -1.92 -6.47
CA ARG A 97 0.24 -3.28 -6.41
C ARG A 97 0.35 -3.85 -5.00
N VAL A 98 -0.72 -4.53 -4.60
CA VAL A 98 -0.83 -5.29 -3.36
C VAL A 98 -1.01 -6.76 -3.74
N TYR A 99 -0.06 -7.59 -3.34
CA TYR A 99 -0.11 -9.04 -3.51
C TYR A 99 -0.50 -9.65 -2.18
N ALA A 100 -1.55 -10.46 -2.20
CA ALA A 100 -2.07 -11.14 -1.03
C ALA A 100 -1.99 -12.65 -1.23
N TYR A 101 -1.12 -13.31 -0.46
CA TYR A 101 -0.94 -14.76 -0.46
C TYR A 101 -1.87 -15.40 0.57
N THR A 102 -3.17 -15.29 0.34
CA THR A 102 -4.20 -15.88 1.22
C THR A 102 -5.41 -16.31 0.41
N ASN A 103 -6.05 -17.38 0.87
CA ASN A 103 -7.32 -17.87 0.32
C ASN A 103 -8.52 -17.44 1.14
N ASN A 104 -8.27 -16.78 2.27
CA ASN A 104 -9.29 -16.31 3.18
C ASN A 104 -10.09 -15.16 2.55
N ASP A 105 -11.34 -15.45 2.22
CA ASP A 105 -12.21 -14.50 1.53
C ASP A 105 -12.49 -13.24 2.37
N LEU A 106 -12.47 -13.33 3.69
CA LEU A 106 -12.65 -12.18 4.58
C LEU A 106 -11.53 -11.16 4.39
N TYR A 107 -10.27 -11.59 4.39
CA TYR A 107 -9.14 -10.69 4.16
C TYR A 107 -9.17 -10.09 2.75
N LEU A 108 -9.55 -10.88 1.75
CA LEU A 108 -9.69 -10.39 0.38
C LEU A 108 -10.80 -9.35 0.25
N ARG A 109 -11.92 -9.51 0.98
CA ARG A 109 -12.99 -8.49 1.06
C ARG A 109 -12.52 -7.22 1.74
N ILE A 110 -11.73 -7.31 2.81
CA ILE A 110 -11.17 -6.14 3.48
C ILE A 110 -10.24 -5.38 2.51
N ILE A 111 -9.34 -6.09 1.82
CA ILE A 111 -8.46 -5.48 0.82
C ILE A 111 -9.27 -4.80 -0.30
N ALA A 112 -10.38 -5.40 -0.74
CA ALA A 112 -11.24 -4.82 -1.76
C ALA A 112 -11.95 -3.52 -1.33
N LEU A 113 -11.97 -3.18 -0.03
CA LEU A 113 -12.51 -1.90 0.44
C LEU A 113 -11.66 -0.73 -0.07
N PHE A 114 -10.33 -0.86 -0.01
CA PHE A 114 -9.38 0.21 -0.36
C PHE A 114 -8.53 -0.06 -1.61
N CYS A 115 -8.58 -1.27 -2.17
CA CYS A 115 -7.93 -1.63 -3.44
C CYS A 115 -8.95 -1.93 -4.55
N LYS A 116 -8.52 -1.75 -5.80
CA LYS A 116 -9.19 -2.36 -6.96
C LYS A 116 -8.56 -3.74 -7.19
N MET A 117 -9.33 -4.80 -7.02
CA MET A 117 -8.88 -6.17 -7.31
C MET A 117 -8.70 -6.35 -8.83
N LEU A 118 -7.56 -6.90 -9.26
CA LEU A 118 -7.24 -7.14 -10.67
C LEU A 118 -7.41 -8.62 -11.02
N TYR A 119 -6.71 -9.50 -10.30
CA TYR A 119 -6.67 -10.94 -10.60
C TYR A 119 -6.75 -11.74 -9.31
N ARG A 120 -7.37 -12.93 -9.39
CA ARG A 120 -7.41 -13.93 -8.32
C ARG A 120 -6.90 -15.26 -8.87
N PHE A 121 -5.81 -15.74 -8.29
CA PHE A 121 -5.23 -17.05 -8.49
C PHE A 121 -5.58 -17.95 -7.29
N PRO A 122 -5.38 -19.28 -7.39
CA PRO A 122 -5.74 -20.22 -6.33
C PRO A 122 -5.13 -19.94 -4.95
N ASN A 123 -3.93 -19.35 -4.87
CA ASN A 123 -3.22 -19.03 -3.63
C ASN A 123 -2.69 -17.58 -3.56
N MET A 124 -3.15 -16.72 -4.48
CA MET A 124 -2.68 -15.34 -4.56
C MET A 124 -3.73 -14.43 -5.18
N SER A 125 -3.96 -13.27 -4.59
CA SER A 125 -4.77 -12.22 -5.21
C SER A 125 -3.93 -10.97 -5.42
N VAL A 126 -4.19 -10.27 -6.52
CA VAL A 126 -3.51 -9.02 -6.87
C VAL A 126 -4.53 -7.90 -6.89
N GLY A 127 -4.27 -6.88 -6.08
CA GLY A 127 -4.99 -5.61 -6.08
C GLY A 127 -4.07 -4.46 -6.49
N VAL A 128 -4.67 -3.33 -6.83
CA VAL A 128 -3.97 -2.05 -7.03
C VAL A 128 -4.63 -0.96 -6.19
N VAL A 129 -3.80 -0.20 -5.47
CA VAL A 129 -4.25 0.99 -4.74
C VAL A 129 -4.35 2.14 -5.74
N THR A 130 -5.53 2.76 -5.82
CA THR A 130 -5.79 3.89 -6.72
C THR A 130 -6.44 5.02 -5.93
N ARG A 131 -6.33 6.24 -6.44
CA ARG A 131 -7.07 7.39 -5.90
C ARG A 131 -8.54 7.09 -5.68
N GLN A 132 -9.20 6.46 -6.66
CA GLN A 132 -10.63 6.15 -6.59
C GLN A 132 -10.95 5.08 -5.54
N SER A 133 -10.12 4.04 -5.42
CA SER A 133 -10.33 2.99 -4.42
C SER A 133 -10.13 3.49 -2.99
N VAL A 134 -9.14 4.36 -2.76
CA VAL A 134 -8.91 4.99 -1.45
C VAL A 134 -10.04 5.98 -1.12
N ARG A 135 -10.47 6.82 -2.07
CA ARG A 135 -11.64 7.71 -1.86
C ARG A 135 -12.91 6.94 -1.50
N ARG A 136 -13.14 5.79 -2.14
CA ARG A 136 -14.27 4.91 -1.81
C ARG A 136 -14.17 4.35 -0.39
N ALA A 137 -12.96 4.00 0.06
CA ALA A 137 -12.73 3.55 1.44
C ALA A 137 -12.98 4.68 2.45
N LEU A 138 -12.50 5.90 2.15
CA LEU A 138 -12.70 7.08 3.01
C LEU A 138 -14.17 7.46 3.17
N THR A 139 -15.00 7.20 2.15
CA THR A 139 -16.48 7.40 2.25
C THR A 139 -17.12 6.44 3.26
N LYS A 140 -16.46 5.31 3.54
CA LYS A 140 -16.85 4.33 4.56
C LYS A 140 -16.11 4.54 5.89
N GLU A 141 -15.57 5.73 6.12
CA GLU A 141 -14.82 6.09 7.34
C GLU A 141 -13.54 5.26 7.57
N ILE A 142 -12.99 4.66 6.51
CA ILE A 142 -11.71 3.95 6.56
C ILE A 142 -10.60 4.95 6.28
N SER A 143 -9.99 5.49 7.34
CA SER A 143 -8.92 6.50 7.25
C SER A 143 -7.64 5.96 6.60
N ALA A 144 -6.79 6.87 6.12
CA ALA A 144 -5.48 6.51 5.57
C ALA A 144 -4.64 5.70 6.56
N ASP A 145 -4.64 6.10 7.83
CA ASP A 145 -3.87 5.41 8.87
C ASP A 145 -4.42 4.00 9.14
N LEU A 146 -5.74 3.79 9.06
CA LEU A 146 -6.33 2.45 9.19
C LEU A 146 -5.87 1.52 8.05
N ILE A 147 -5.86 2.04 6.81
CA ILE A 147 -5.35 1.31 5.64
C ILE A 147 -3.87 0.95 5.84
N LEU A 148 -3.05 1.93 6.24
CA LEU A 148 -1.62 1.71 6.44
C LEU A 148 -1.33 0.75 7.59
N ASN A 149 -2.08 0.82 8.68
CA ASN A 149 -1.94 -0.09 9.82
C ASN A 149 -2.36 -1.52 9.46
N PHE A 150 -3.42 -1.69 8.65
CA PHE A 150 -3.79 -2.99 8.11
C PHE A 150 -2.67 -3.59 7.23
N LEU A 151 -2.12 -2.80 6.31
CA LEU A 151 -1.02 -3.24 5.45
C LEU A 151 0.24 -3.60 6.25
N LYS A 152 0.58 -2.85 7.31
CA LYS A 152 1.73 -3.14 8.19
C LYS A 152 1.51 -4.39 9.05
N SER A 153 0.34 -4.51 9.66
CA SER A 153 0.00 -5.63 10.56
C SER A 153 -0.04 -6.96 9.81
N HIS A 154 -0.47 -6.97 8.55
CA HIS A 154 -0.51 -8.19 7.72
C HIS A 154 0.66 -8.32 6.73
N ALA A 155 1.72 -7.52 6.89
CA ALA A 155 2.91 -7.59 6.02
C ALA A 155 3.68 -8.91 6.15
N HIS A 156 4.16 -9.43 5.02
CA HIS A 156 4.88 -10.71 4.97
C HIS A 156 6.10 -10.77 5.92
N PRO A 157 6.37 -11.89 6.63
CA PRO A 157 7.46 -12.01 7.60
C PRO A 157 8.85 -11.68 7.03
N GLN A 158 9.13 -12.04 5.77
CA GLN A 158 10.40 -11.68 5.13
C GLN A 158 10.53 -10.17 4.92
N LEU A 159 9.42 -9.47 4.72
CA LEU A 159 9.40 -8.01 4.64
C LEU A 159 9.60 -7.40 6.02
N ARG A 160 9.04 -8.01 7.08
CA ARG A 160 9.31 -7.62 8.47
C ARG A 160 10.78 -7.71 8.84
N LYS A 161 11.50 -8.72 8.33
CA LYS A 161 12.96 -8.80 8.52
C LYS A 161 13.70 -7.59 7.95
N ARG A 162 13.21 -6.95 6.88
CA ARG A 162 13.82 -5.72 6.33
C ARG A 162 13.71 -4.52 7.28
N LEU A 163 12.81 -4.57 8.26
CA LEU A 163 12.74 -3.54 9.30
C LEU A 163 14.03 -3.50 10.12
N LEU A 164 14.68 -4.66 10.32
CA LEU A 164 15.99 -4.75 10.99
C LEU A 164 17.08 -3.99 10.21
N ASP A 165 16.93 -3.89 8.89
CA ASP A 165 17.85 -3.16 7.99
C ASP A 165 17.47 -1.69 7.82
N ASN A 166 16.65 -1.11 8.71
CA ASN A 166 16.13 0.26 8.64
C ASN A 166 15.35 0.58 7.34
N ARG A 167 14.78 -0.43 6.66
CA ARG A 167 13.93 -0.21 5.48
C ARG A 167 12.45 -0.23 5.87
N PRO A 168 11.63 0.70 5.33
CA PRO A 168 10.20 0.75 5.66
C PRO A 168 9.46 -0.45 5.06
N LEU A 169 8.49 -1.01 5.81
CA LEU A 169 7.67 -2.16 5.38
C LEU A 169 6.82 -1.83 4.15
N ILE A 170 6.28 -0.61 4.13
CA ILE A 170 5.51 -0.08 3.01
C ILE A 170 6.39 0.99 2.36
N PRO A 171 6.56 0.99 1.03
CA PRO A 171 7.26 2.06 0.35
C PRO A 171 6.70 3.44 0.71
N THR A 172 7.57 4.39 1.04
CA THR A 172 7.20 5.74 1.50
C THR A 172 6.31 6.47 0.49
N THR A 173 6.59 6.29 -0.80
CA THR A 173 5.78 6.84 -1.88
C THR A 173 4.31 6.45 -1.76
N ILE A 174 4.01 5.22 -1.34
CA ILE A 174 2.63 4.73 -1.23
C ILE A 174 1.99 5.25 0.06
N SER A 175 2.73 5.27 1.18
CA SER A 175 2.20 5.81 2.43
C SER A 175 1.85 7.29 2.29
N ASP A 176 2.72 8.05 1.65
CA ASP A 176 2.52 9.47 1.43
C ASP A 176 1.38 9.69 0.44
N GLN A 177 1.31 8.91 -0.64
CA GLN A 177 0.24 9.04 -1.62
C GLN A 177 -1.15 8.74 -1.05
N ILE A 178 -1.28 7.74 -0.17
CA ILE A 178 -2.56 7.43 0.50
C ILE A 178 -2.99 8.60 1.39
N ARG A 179 -2.06 9.19 2.15
CA ARG A 179 -2.33 10.39 2.98
C ARG A 179 -2.67 11.62 2.15
N LEU A 180 -1.97 11.85 1.03
CA LEU A 180 -2.28 12.92 0.09
C LEU A 180 -3.71 12.79 -0.47
N TRP A 181 -4.15 11.56 -0.78
CA TRP A 181 -5.52 11.32 -1.25
C TRP A 181 -6.59 11.51 -0.17
N GLU A 182 -6.27 11.31 1.10
CA GLU A 182 -7.15 11.67 2.20
C GLU A 182 -7.26 13.19 2.34
N MET A 183 -6.13 13.91 2.39
CA MET A 183 -6.12 15.38 2.43
C MET A 183 -6.79 16.03 1.22
N GLU A 184 -6.85 15.35 0.08
CA GLU A 184 -7.62 15.81 -1.09
C GLU A 184 -9.12 15.94 -0.85
N ARG A 185 -9.68 15.12 0.06
CA ARG A 185 -11.09 15.22 0.44
C ARG A 185 -11.35 16.48 1.25
N ASP A 186 -10.43 16.85 2.13
CA ASP A 186 -10.62 17.92 3.10
C ASP A 186 -10.17 19.30 2.57
N ARG A 187 -10.07 19.48 1.24
CA ARG A 187 -9.60 20.75 0.63
C ARG A 187 -10.67 21.83 0.53
N ILE A 188 -11.95 21.47 0.65
CA ILE A 188 -13.05 22.43 0.53
C ILE A 188 -13.57 22.71 1.94
N VAL A 189 -13.23 23.90 2.44
CA VAL A 189 -13.84 24.44 3.65
C VAL A 189 -14.96 25.37 3.19
N ASP A 190 -16.19 24.99 3.45
CA ASP A 190 -17.34 25.85 3.27
C ASP A 190 -17.41 26.87 4.41
N GLN A 191 -17.54 28.15 4.05
CA GLN A 191 -17.74 29.22 5.01
C GLN A 191 -18.90 30.09 4.55
N GLU A 192 -19.94 30.16 5.37
CA GLU A 192 -21.06 31.05 5.11
C GLU A 192 -20.62 32.51 5.27
N GLY A 193 -20.78 33.29 4.21
CA GLY A 193 -20.38 34.70 4.17
C GLY A 193 -21.32 35.56 3.33
N MET A 194 -21.24 36.87 3.57
CA MET A 194 -21.94 37.89 2.81
C MET A 194 -20.97 38.57 1.85
N LEU A 195 -21.37 38.63 0.57
CA LEU A 195 -20.63 39.32 -0.47
C LEU A 195 -21.04 40.80 -0.53
N TYR A 196 -20.08 41.68 -0.34
CA TYR A 196 -20.20 43.11 -0.63
C TYR A 196 -19.51 43.39 -1.97
N ASN A 197 -20.28 43.92 -2.92
CA ASN A 197 -19.83 44.36 -4.23
C ASN A 197 -20.42 45.74 -4.53
N GLN A 198 -20.09 46.32 -5.69
CA GLN A 198 -20.63 47.62 -6.15
C GLN A 198 -20.29 48.81 -5.24
N PHE A 199 -19.04 48.90 -4.76
CA PHE A 199 -18.58 50.09 -4.03
C PHE A 199 -18.52 51.31 -4.96
N ASN A 200 -19.13 52.43 -4.53
CA ASN A 200 -19.15 53.68 -5.27
C ASN A 200 -17.74 54.27 -5.45
N THR A 201 -16.94 54.27 -4.38
CA THR A 201 -15.59 54.84 -4.36
C THR A 201 -14.54 53.78 -3.99
N ALA A 202 -13.31 53.92 -4.48
CA ALA A 202 -12.19 53.08 -4.03
C ALA A 202 -11.89 53.27 -2.53
N SER A 203 -12.04 54.49 -2.02
CA SER A 203 -11.89 54.80 -0.58
C SER A 203 -12.90 54.04 0.29
N ASP A 204 -14.13 53.82 -0.19
CA ASP A 204 -15.17 53.11 0.55
C ASP A 204 -14.83 51.62 0.68
N PHE A 205 -14.28 51.04 -0.39
CA PHE A 205 -13.77 49.68 -0.40
C PHE A 205 -12.63 49.51 0.60
N ASP A 206 -11.61 50.38 0.55
CA ASP A 206 -10.45 50.31 1.45
C ASP A 206 -10.85 50.48 2.92
N MET A 207 -11.84 51.33 3.20
CA MET A 207 -12.35 51.56 4.56
C MET A 207 -13.05 50.30 5.11
N ILE A 208 -13.97 49.70 4.34
CA ILE A 208 -14.68 48.49 4.76
C ILE A 208 -13.71 47.30 4.85
N GLU A 209 -12.75 47.20 3.92
CA GLU A 209 -11.75 46.14 3.95
C GLU A 209 -10.89 46.21 5.22
N LYS A 210 -10.40 47.40 5.58
CA LYS A 210 -9.66 47.61 6.83
C LYS A 210 -10.51 47.29 8.05
N TYR A 211 -11.72 47.81 8.13
CA TYR A 211 -12.61 47.55 9.27
C TYR A 211 -12.94 46.06 9.44
N ALA A 212 -13.24 45.35 8.35
CA ALA A 212 -13.50 43.91 8.37
C ALA A 212 -12.25 43.09 8.73
N ARG A 213 -11.06 43.55 8.33
CA ARG A 213 -9.78 42.96 8.69
C ARG A 213 -9.46 43.16 10.17
N ASP A 214 -9.70 44.36 10.71
CA ASP A 214 -9.46 44.71 12.11
C ASP A 214 -10.39 43.94 13.06
N LEU A 215 -11.65 43.73 12.66
CA LEU A 215 -12.60 42.87 13.39
C LEU A 215 -12.36 41.37 13.18
N ASN A 216 -11.39 40.98 12.34
CA ASN A 216 -11.06 39.60 12.00
C ASN A 216 -12.26 38.78 11.45
N VAL A 217 -13.15 39.46 10.71
CA VAL A 217 -14.35 38.86 10.08
C VAL A 217 -14.24 38.77 8.56
N LEU A 218 -13.15 39.29 7.99
CA LEU A 218 -12.87 39.25 6.55
C LEU A 218 -12.49 37.84 6.10
N LEU A 219 -13.30 37.23 5.21
CA LEU A 219 -13.01 35.91 4.65
C LEU A 219 -12.18 36.00 3.37
N TRP A 220 -12.47 36.99 2.53
CA TRP A 220 -11.79 37.18 1.25
C TRP A 220 -11.96 38.61 0.76
N SER A 221 -10.95 39.16 0.08
CA SER A 221 -11.04 40.47 -0.59
C SER A 221 -10.37 40.44 -1.97
N ASN A 222 -10.86 41.27 -2.88
CA ASN A 222 -10.26 41.52 -4.18
C ASN A 222 -10.42 42.99 -4.57
N ALA A 223 -9.29 43.70 -4.57
CA ALA A 223 -9.23 45.13 -4.89
C ALA A 223 -9.53 45.44 -6.36
N GLN A 224 -9.16 44.57 -7.31
CA GLN A 224 -9.40 44.79 -8.74
C GLN A 224 -10.90 44.77 -9.07
N LYS A 225 -11.63 43.83 -8.47
CA LYS A 225 -13.09 43.69 -8.66
C LYS A 225 -13.90 44.47 -7.63
N ARG A 226 -13.25 45.10 -6.63
CA ARG A 226 -13.88 45.75 -5.47
C ARG A 226 -14.94 44.84 -4.83
N CYS A 227 -14.51 43.65 -4.42
CA CYS A 227 -15.39 42.66 -3.80
C CYS A 227 -14.80 42.22 -2.47
N ILE A 228 -15.65 42.10 -1.46
CA ILE A 228 -15.28 41.70 -0.10
C ILE A 228 -16.28 40.63 0.35
N ILE A 229 -15.78 39.52 0.89
CA ILE A 229 -16.61 38.50 1.54
C ILE A 229 -16.33 38.58 3.03
N VAL A 230 -17.39 38.79 3.82
CA VAL A 230 -17.34 38.87 5.28
C VAL A 230 -18.08 37.68 5.86
N SER A 231 -17.62 37.17 7.01
CA SER A 231 -18.32 36.12 7.75
C SER A 231 -19.75 36.52 8.09
N LYS A 232 -20.68 35.57 8.03
CA LYS A 232 -22.10 35.79 8.39
C LYS A 232 -22.25 36.38 9.81
N VAL A 233 -21.38 35.98 10.74
CA VAL A 233 -21.38 36.47 12.13
C VAL A 233 -20.97 37.95 12.21
N GLY A 234 -20.02 38.36 11.37
CA GLY A 234 -19.51 39.74 11.32
C GLY A 234 -20.32 40.70 10.44
N HIS A 235 -21.31 40.20 9.71
CA HIS A 235 -22.09 40.99 8.76
C HIS A 235 -22.82 42.17 9.41
N GLU A 236 -23.46 41.94 10.57
CA GLU A 236 -24.24 42.95 11.29
C GLU A 236 -23.36 44.15 11.70
N GLU A 237 -22.16 43.89 12.22
CA GLU A 237 -21.21 44.92 12.66
C GLU A 237 -20.67 45.74 11.49
N VAL A 238 -20.26 45.08 10.39
CA VAL A 238 -19.79 45.77 9.18
C VAL A 238 -20.92 46.60 8.55
N ARG A 239 -22.15 46.08 8.56
CA ARG A 239 -23.34 46.80 8.07
C ARG A 239 -23.66 48.02 8.94
N ARG A 240 -23.55 47.90 10.26
CA ARG A 240 -23.77 49.00 11.20
C ARG A 240 -22.74 50.11 11.02
N PHE A 241 -21.47 49.75 10.91
CA PHE A 241 -20.38 50.69 10.61
C PHE A 241 -20.61 51.44 9.29
N TRP A 242 -20.99 50.72 8.23
CA TRP A 242 -21.31 51.34 6.93
C TRP A 242 -22.49 52.32 7.00
N LYS A 243 -23.54 51.99 7.76
CA LYS A 243 -24.68 52.88 7.96
C LYS A 243 -24.33 54.14 8.75
N MET A 244 -23.39 54.07 9.70
CA MET A 244 -22.92 55.24 10.46
C MET A 244 -22.09 56.20 9.61
N GLN A 245 -21.36 55.67 8.63
CA GLN A 245 -20.49 56.47 7.75
C GLN A 245 -21.25 57.15 6.61
N ARG A 246 -22.46 56.67 6.25
CA ARG A 246 -23.32 57.44 5.33
C ARG A 246 -23.86 58.65 6.08
N PRO A 247 -23.56 59.89 5.64
CA PRO A 247 -24.31 61.04 6.14
C PRO A 247 -25.79 60.75 5.91
N LYS A 248 -26.64 61.03 6.91
CA LYS A 248 -28.07 61.12 6.66
C LYS A 248 -28.20 62.08 5.49
N THR A 249 -28.62 61.59 4.33
CA THR A 249 -29.10 62.46 3.28
C THR A 249 -30.24 63.23 3.92
N SER A 250 -29.97 64.50 4.25
CA SER A 250 -30.97 65.50 4.54
C SER A 250 -31.94 65.42 3.37
N ASN A 251 -33.12 64.83 3.60
CA ASN A 251 -34.23 65.07 2.70
C ASN A 251 -34.58 66.54 2.90
N GLU A 252 -34.01 67.40 2.06
CA GLU A 252 -34.50 68.74 1.83
C GLU A 252 -35.79 68.64 1.01
N ASN A 253 -36.85 69.21 1.59
CA ASN A 253 -38.10 69.74 1.02
C ASN A 253 -39.07 68.77 0.34
#